data_AF-A0A5D0SNG9-F1
#
_entry.id   AF-A0A5D0SNG9-F1
#
_cell.length_a   1.000
_cell.length_b   1.000
_cell.length_c   1.000
_cell.angle_alpha   90.00
_cell.angle_beta   90.00
_cell.angle_gamma   90.00
#
_symmetry.space_group_name_H-M   'P 1'
#
loop_
_entity.id
_entity.type
_entity.pdbx_description
1 polymer ?
#
loop_
_entity_poly.entity_id
_entity_poly.type
_entity_poly.pdbx_seq_one_letter_code
_entity_poly.pdbx_strand_id
1 'polypeptide(L)'
;VISVCAVRTGCGKSQTTRRVLDILREKGKKVVSIRHPMPYGDLVKQKVQRFADYSDLDKHECTIEEREEYEPHIDRGSIIYAGVDYEAILREAEKEDADVILWDGGNNDFSFYHTDLYITVADPHRPGHELSYYPGMANLMMADVVVINKEETASAEGIDEVRENISKYNPDAVVVDGASPLVVENSKSIKGKKVLVVEDGPTLTHGGMEYGAGWVAARKYGAREIIDPRPYAVGSIVDTYNKYNHLSEILPAMGYGDKQMKELEETINKSDAELVIIGTPIDLRRVIDIDKPAVRVRYELQEIGEPTLEQILDSFIEEHNI
;
A
#
# COMPACT_ATOMS: atom_id res chain seq x y z
N VAL A 1 8.09 13.76 14.78
CA VAL A 1 8.05 13.04 13.48
C VAL A 1 7.96 11.55 13.76
N ILE A 2 6.99 10.85 13.17
CA ILE A 2 6.89 9.39 13.21
C ILE A 2 7.20 8.86 11.82
N SER A 3 8.13 7.92 11.67
CA SER A 3 8.40 7.28 10.37
C SER A 3 7.85 5.87 10.31
N VAL A 4 7.28 5.53 9.17
CA VAL A 4 6.89 4.17 8.82
C VAL A 4 7.67 3.73 7.58
N CYS A 5 8.59 2.80 7.79
CA CYS A 5 9.43 2.19 6.77
C CYS A 5 9.21 0.66 6.74
N ALA A 6 9.88 -0.03 5.84
CA ALA A 6 9.81 -1.48 5.77
C ALA A 6 11.17 -2.08 5.43
N VAL A 7 11.33 -3.35 5.79
CA VAL A 7 12.54 -4.09 5.45
C VAL A 7 12.65 -4.36 3.95
N ARG A 8 11.49 -4.38 3.27
CA ARG A 8 11.37 -4.59 1.83
C ARG A 8 10.03 -4.07 1.30
N THR A 9 9.97 -3.78 0.00
CA THR A 9 8.69 -3.55 -0.69
C THR A 9 7.71 -4.72 -0.49
N GLY A 10 6.44 -4.37 -0.28
CA GLY A 10 5.36 -5.34 -0.12
C GLY A 10 5.22 -5.93 1.28
N CYS A 11 5.96 -5.49 2.30
CA CYS A 11 5.76 -5.94 3.69
C CYS A 11 4.43 -5.45 4.33
N GLY A 12 3.74 -4.49 3.71
CA GLY A 12 2.49 -3.92 4.23
C GLY A 12 2.64 -2.52 4.85
N LYS A 13 3.78 -1.86 4.63
CA LYS A 13 4.07 -0.48 5.06
C LYS A 13 2.89 0.48 4.88
N SER A 14 2.31 0.57 3.68
CA SER A 14 1.22 1.51 3.42
C SER A 14 -0.04 1.22 4.25
N GLN A 15 -0.28 -0.04 4.65
CA GLN A 15 -1.36 -0.40 5.58
C GLN A 15 -1.02 0.07 7.00
N THR A 16 0.22 -0.14 7.43
CA THR A 16 0.75 0.33 8.72
C THR A 16 0.70 1.85 8.82
N THR A 17 1.13 2.59 7.78
CA THR A 17 1.05 4.06 7.74
C THR A 17 -0.38 4.54 7.93
N ARG A 18 -1.35 3.90 7.26
CA ARG A 18 -2.77 4.25 7.40
C ARG A 18 -3.30 3.93 8.79
N ARG A 19 -2.92 2.80 9.38
CA ARG A 19 -3.29 2.46 10.76
C ARG A 19 -2.75 3.49 11.76
N VAL A 20 -1.48 3.89 11.63
CA VAL A 20 -0.87 4.95 12.47
C VAL A 20 -1.60 6.28 12.31
N LEU A 21 -1.87 6.68 11.07
CA LEU A 21 -2.65 7.89 10.76
C LEU A 21 -4.04 7.85 11.41
N ASP A 22 -4.76 6.73 11.25
CA ASP A 22 -6.12 6.55 11.76
C ASP A 22 -6.11 6.63 13.30
N ILE A 23 -5.18 5.95 13.99
CA ILE A 23 -5.03 6.03 15.46
C ILE A 23 -4.81 7.47 15.93
N LEU A 24 -3.82 8.16 15.37
CA LEU A 24 -3.47 9.52 15.79
C LEU A 24 -4.66 10.49 15.62
N ARG A 25 -5.40 10.35 14.51
CA ARG A 25 -6.60 11.16 14.27
C ARG A 25 -7.76 10.82 15.20
N GLU A 26 -7.96 9.55 15.52
CA GLU A 26 -8.94 9.11 16.53
C GLU A 26 -8.62 9.69 17.91
N LYS A 27 -7.33 9.90 18.22
CA LYS A 27 -6.85 10.59 19.43
C LYS A 27 -6.89 12.13 19.29
N GLY A 28 -7.46 12.66 18.22
CA GLY A 28 -7.66 14.09 17.99
C GLY A 28 -6.43 14.86 17.50
N LYS A 29 -5.36 14.17 17.05
CA LYS A 29 -4.15 14.81 16.54
C LYS A 29 -4.30 15.25 15.09
N LYS A 30 -3.75 16.41 14.76
CA LYS A 30 -3.55 16.89 13.40
C LYS A 30 -2.29 16.24 12.84
N VAL A 31 -2.47 15.42 11.82
CA VAL A 31 -1.38 14.67 11.19
C VAL A 31 -1.21 15.14 9.75
N VAL A 32 0.03 15.40 9.35
CA VAL A 32 0.41 15.64 7.96
C VAL A 32 1.37 14.56 7.50
N SER A 33 1.06 13.91 6.39
CA SER A 33 1.91 12.87 5.82
C SER A 33 2.95 13.48 4.88
N ILE A 34 4.18 12.97 4.92
CA ILE A 34 5.18 13.23 3.88
C ILE A 34 5.57 11.88 3.28
N ARG A 35 5.37 11.74 1.96
CA ARG A 35 5.63 10.51 1.21
C ARG A 35 6.87 10.72 0.35
N HIS A 36 7.82 9.80 0.44
CA HIS A 36 8.92 9.77 -0.52
C HIS A 36 8.34 9.69 -1.95
N PRO A 37 8.69 10.60 -2.87
CA PRO A 37 8.08 10.64 -4.19
C PRO A 37 8.53 9.45 -5.05
N MET A 38 7.78 9.22 -6.12
CA MET A 38 8.25 8.44 -7.26
C MET A 38 8.68 9.44 -8.35
N PRO A 39 9.98 9.79 -8.45
CA PRO A 39 10.43 10.99 -9.17
C PRO A 39 10.54 10.76 -10.69
N TYR A 40 9.45 10.37 -11.33
CA TYR A 40 9.41 10.02 -12.77
C TYR A 40 9.25 11.23 -13.71
N GLY A 41 9.31 12.46 -13.18
CA GLY A 41 9.01 13.68 -13.94
C GLY A 41 10.09 14.76 -13.85
N ASP A 42 9.64 16.01 -13.94
CA ASP A 42 10.50 17.19 -13.79
C ASP A 42 10.76 17.46 -12.31
N LEU A 43 11.94 17.04 -11.83
CA LEU A 43 12.34 17.17 -10.43
C LEU A 43 12.32 18.61 -9.93
N VAL A 44 12.52 19.60 -10.82
CA VAL A 44 12.49 21.02 -10.43
C VAL A 44 11.05 21.45 -10.15
N LYS A 45 10.09 20.98 -10.94
CA LYS A 45 8.65 21.19 -10.68
C LYS A 45 8.17 20.39 -9.47
N GLN A 46 8.73 19.21 -9.25
CA GLN A 46 8.44 18.32 -8.13
C GLN A 46 9.24 18.67 -6.86
N LYS A 47 9.68 19.92 -6.72
CA LYS A 47 10.41 20.38 -5.53
C LYS A 47 9.59 20.17 -4.24
N VAL A 48 8.37 20.69 -4.26
CA VAL A 48 7.37 20.52 -3.19
C VAL A 48 6.00 20.39 -3.85
N GLN A 49 5.29 19.32 -3.52
CA GLN A 49 3.94 19.04 -3.97
C GLN A 49 3.07 18.78 -2.75
N ARG A 50 1.88 19.37 -2.75
CA ARG A 50 0.92 19.29 -1.66
C ARG A 50 -0.38 18.75 -2.22
N PHE A 51 -0.93 17.73 -1.58
CA PHE A 51 -2.17 17.09 -1.97
C PHE A 51 -3.12 17.07 -0.77
N ALA A 52 -4.22 17.81 -0.88
CA ALA A 52 -5.31 17.79 0.09
C ALA A 52 -6.59 17.17 -0.50
N ASP A 53 -6.76 17.27 -1.82
CA ASP A 53 -7.87 16.67 -2.53
C ASP A 53 -7.46 16.15 -3.92
N TYR A 54 -8.40 15.52 -4.60
CA TYR A 54 -8.15 14.89 -5.91
C TYR A 54 -7.73 15.88 -6.99
N SER A 55 -8.14 17.16 -6.90
CA SER A 55 -7.75 18.15 -7.90
C SER A 55 -6.26 18.50 -7.85
N ASP A 56 -5.61 18.29 -6.69
CA ASP A 56 -4.16 18.43 -6.57
C ASP A 56 -3.42 17.33 -7.35
N LEU A 57 -3.98 16.11 -7.48
CA LEU A 57 -3.39 15.03 -8.26
C LEU A 57 -3.32 15.40 -9.75
N ASP A 58 -4.40 15.98 -10.28
CA ASP A 58 -4.46 16.44 -11.67
C ASP A 58 -3.54 17.64 -11.91
N LYS A 59 -3.55 18.61 -10.99
CA LYS A 59 -2.69 19.81 -11.02
C LYS A 59 -1.21 19.47 -11.06
N HIS A 60 -0.82 18.40 -10.36
CA HIS A 60 0.55 17.94 -10.30
C HIS A 60 0.90 16.88 -11.35
N GLU A 61 -0.04 16.59 -12.27
CA GLU A 61 0.15 15.62 -13.35
C GLU A 61 0.58 14.25 -12.81
N CYS A 62 0.03 13.85 -11.65
CA CYS A 62 0.43 12.61 -10.99
C CYS A 62 0.16 11.40 -11.87
N THR A 63 1.19 10.58 -12.00
CA THR A 63 1.08 9.23 -12.57
C THR A 63 0.14 8.38 -11.72
N ILE A 64 -0.38 7.30 -12.29
CA ILE A 64 -1.20 6.35 -11.54
C ILE A 64 -0.42 5.73 -10.37
N GLU A 65 0.87 5.43 -10.53
CA GLU A 65 1.72 4.92 -9.42
C GLU A 65 1.82 5.94 -8.26
N GLU A 66 1.96 7.23 -8.56
CA GLU A 66 1.89 8.28 -7.54
C GLU A 66 0.51 8.34 -6.88
N ARG A 67 -0.56 8.22 -7.67
CA ARG A 67 -1.94 8.19 -7.15
C ARG A 67 -2.20 6.99 -6.25
N GLU A 68 -1.65 5.81 -6.55
CA GLU A 68 -1.72 4.62 -5.69
C GLU A 68 -1.16 4.87 -4.28
N GLU A 69 -0.16 5.75 -4.19
CA GLU A 69 0.48 6.14 -2.95
C GLU A 69 -0.22 7.31 -2.24
N TYR A 70 -0.83 8.23 -2.99
CA TYR A 70 -1.41 9.47 -2.43
C TYR A 70 -2.92 9.40 -2.16
N GLU A 71 -3.70 8.76 -3.04
CA GLU A 71 -5.16 8.64 -2.89
C GLU A 71 -5.60 8.04 -1.54
N PRO A 72 -4.92 7.02 -0.98
CA PRO A 72 -5.33 6.46 0.32
C PRO A 72 -5.24 7.46 1.48
N HIS A 73 -4.36 8.47 1.40
CA HIS A 73 -4.26 9.56 2.37
C HIS A 73 -5.38 10.59 2.17
N ILE A 74 -5.66 10.96 0.91
CA ILE A 74 -6.74 11.90 0.56
C ILE A 74 -8.11 11.31 0.92
N ASP A 75 -8.34 10.01 0.68
CA ASP A 75 -9.58 9.30 1.04
C ASP A 75 -9.83 9.32 2.56
N ARG A 76 -8.78 9.49 3.38
CA ARG A 76 -8.87 9.68 4.84
C ARG A 76 -8.99 11.15 5.25
N GLY A 77 -9.06 12.06 4.29
CA GLY A 77 -9.04 13.50 4.50
C GLY A 77 -7.74 13.98 5.14
N SER A 78 -6.62 13.31 4.85
CA SER A 78 -5.28 13.69 5.29
C SER A 78 -4.58 14.48 4.21
N ILE A 79 -3.78 15.47 4.61
CA ILE A 79 -2.90 16.20 3.70
C ILE A 79 -1.62 15.39 3.56
N ILE A 80 -1.20 15.18 2.32
CA ILE A 80 0.06 14.52 2.00
C ILE A 80 0.94 15.45 1.17
N TYR A 81 2.22 15.51 1.53
CA TYR A 81 3.25 16.16 0.75
C TYR A 81 4.16 15.14 0.10
N ALA A 82 4.69 15.48 -1.06
CA ALA A 82 5.73 14.75 -1.74
C ALA A 82 6.66 15.71 -2.49
N GLY A 83 7.80 15.20 -2.95
CA GLY A 83 8.75 15.95 -3.77
C GLY A 83 10.19 15.63 -3.41
N VAL A 84 11.13 16.29 -4.08
CA VAL A 84 12.56 15.95 -4.00
C VAL A 84 13.37 16.80 -3.02
N ASP A 85 12.83 17.93 -2.53
CA ASP A 85 13.52 18.82 -1.59
C ASP A 85 12.89 18.68 -0.20
N TYR A 86 13.43 17.75 0.59
CA TYR A 86 12.92 17.41 1.92
C TYR A 86 12.95 18.57 2.92
N GLU A 87 13.95 19.45 2.86
CA GLU A 87 13.93 20.63 3.72
C GLU A 87 12.75 21.53 3.36
N ALA A 88 12.58 21.83 2.06
CA ALA A 88 11.48 22.67 1.61
C ALA A 88 10.10 22.04 1.87
N ILE A 89 9.97 20.73 1.69
CA ILE A 89 8.73 20.00 1.99
C ILE A 89 8.40 20.09 3.48
N LEU A 90 9.38 19.84 4.35
CA LEU A 90 9.20 19.93 5.80
C LEU A 90 8.71 21.33 6.21
N ARG A 91 9.33 22.38 5.66
CA ARG A 91 8.91 23.78 5.90
C ARG A 91 7.48 24.07 5.46
N GLU A 92 7.01 23.48 4.37
CA GLU A 92 5.63 23.66 3.93
C GLU A 92 4.65 22.82 4.76
N ALA A 93 5.02 21.59 5.14
CA ALA A 93 4.21 20.74 5.99
C ALA A 93 4.02 21.34 7.40
N GLU A 94 5.05 21.97 7.96
CA GLU A 94 4.98 22.69 9.25
C GLU A 94 3.93 23.82 9.27
N LYS A 95 3.59 24.40 8.11
CA LYS A 95 2.58 25.49 8.03
C LYS A 95 1.14 25.01 8.23
N GLU A 96 0.91 23.71 8.15
CA GLU A 96 -0.40 23.11 8.39
C GLU A 96 -0.75 23.01 9.89
N ASP A 97 0.13 23.48 10.78
CA ASP A 97 -0.06 23.44 12.24
C ASP A 97 -0.29 21.98 12.71
N ALA A 98 0.56 21.08 12.22
CA ALA A 98 0.48 19.64 12.49
C ALA A 98 1.09 19.30 13.85
N ASP A 99 0.38 18.49 14.64
CA ASP A 99 0.90 17.92 15.89
C ASP A 99 1.93 16.82 15.57
N VAL A 100 1.71 16.08 14.47
CA VAL A 100 2.57 14.98 14.04
C VAL A 100 2.82 15.07 12.53
N ILE A 101 4.09 14.97 12.16
CA ILE A 101 4.50 14.68 10.78
C ILE A 101 4.72 13.18 10.67
N LEU A 102 3.96 12.53 9.78
CA LEU A 102 4.04 11.11 9.49
C LEU A 102 4.85 10.90 8.21
N TRP A 103 6.08 10.43 8.35
CA TRP A 103 6.91 10.04 7.21
C TRP A 103 6.49 8.65 6.70
N ASP A 104 5.97 8.61 5.49
CA ASP A 104 5.64 7.38 4.77
C ASP A 104 6.78 7.03 3.80
N GLY A 105 7.74 6.21 4.26
CA GLY A 105 9.00 5.96 3.53
C GLY A 105 8.81 5.14 2.25
N GLY A 106 9.57 5.40 1.19
CA GLY A 106 9.41 4.76 -0.13
C GLY A 106 9.53 3.22 -0.18
N ASN A 107 9.53 2.65 -1.39
CA ASN A 107 9.55 1.19 -1.59
C ASN A 107 10.79 0.50 -1.02
N ASN A 108 11.95 1.17 -1.06
CA ASN A 108 13.24 0.69 -0.59
C ASN A 108 14.00 1.84 0.09
N ASP A 109 13.41 2.38 1.15
CA ASP A 109 13.87 3.63 1.72
C ASP A 109 13.89 3.64 3.25
N PHE A 110 14.63 4.58 3.81
CA PHE A 110 14.67 4.89 5.23
C PHE A 110 14.27 6.35 5.47
N SER A 111 14.03 6.75 6.71
CA SER A 111 13.65 8.14 6.99
C SER A 111 14.77 9.12 6.65
N PHE A 112 14.44 10.17 5.89
CA PHE A 112 15.37 11.28 5.64
C PHE A 112 15.22 12.42 6.66
N TYR A 113 14.22 12.33 7.53
CA TYR A 113 14.09 13.20 8.69
C TYR A 113 14.59 12.48 9.93
N HIS A 114 15.06 13.27 10.89
CA HIS A 114 15.21 12.78 12.26
C HIS A 114 13.82 12.45 12.82
N THR A 115 13.69 11.28 13.42
CA THR A 115 12.42 10.73 13.90
C THR A 115 12.41 10.67 15.41
N ASP A 116 11.23 10.82 15.98
CA ASP A 116 10.97 10.63 17.41
C ASP A 116 10.38 9.23 17.68
N LEU A 117 9.84 8.58 16.64
CA LEU A 117 9.42 7.18 16.65
C LEU A 117 9.64 6.56 15.26
N TYR A 118 10.36 5.45 15.21
CA TYR A 118 10.69 4.74 13.98
C TYR A 118 10.03 3.36 13.94
N ILE A 119 9.03 3.21 13.08
CA ILE A 119 8.29 1.96 12.87
C ILE A 119 8.80 1.29 11.59
N THR A 120 9.26 0.04 11.69
CA THR A 120 9.70 -0.77 10.56
C THR A 120 8.82 -2.01 10.40
N VAL A 121 8.32 -2.25 9.19
CA VAL A 121 7.51 -3.44 8.89
C VAL A 121 8.38 -4.57 8.33
N ALA A 122 8.30 -5.76 8.94
CA ALA A 122 8.92 -7.01 8.51
C ALA A 122 7.89 -7.98 7.91
N ASP A 123 8.34 -8.90 7.06
CA ASP A 123 7.48 -9.89 6.38
C ASP A 123 8.04 -11.32 6.53
N PRO A 124 7.38 -12.18 7.32
CA PRO A 124 7.84 -13.54 7.63
C PRO A 124 7.69 -14.52 6.46
N HIS A 125 7.09 -14.13 5.33
CA HIS A 125 7.14 -14.92 4.10
C HIS A 125 8.52 -14.90 3.43
N ARG A 126 9.37 -13.95 3.84
CA ARG A 126 10.68 -13.69 3.25
C ARG A 126 11.70 -13.45 4.37
N PRO A 127 11.90 -14.42 5.28
CA PRO A 127 12.79 -14.24 6.42
C PRO A 127 14.23 -13.99 5.95
N GLY A 128 14.99 -13.24 6.74
CA GLY A 128 16.35 -12.80 6.43
C GLY A 128 16.43 -11.59 5.48
N HIS A 129 15.31 -11.11 4.92
CA HIS A 129 15.30 -9.88 4.11
C HIS A 129 15.51 -8.62 4.95
N GLU A 130 15.13 -8.66 6.23
CA GLU A 130 15.48 -7.70 7.26
C GLU A 130 16.98 -7.57 7.49
N LEU A 131 17.80 -8.52 7.01
CA LEU A 131 19.27 -8.47 7.10
C LEU A 131 19.94 -8.26 5.75
N SER A 132 19.43 -8.93 4.71
CA SER A 132 20.14 -9.09 3.43
C SER A 132 19.65 -8.17 2.32
N TYR A 133 18.43 -7.63 2.43
CA TYR A 133 17.84 -6.76 1.42
C TYR A 133 18.07 -5.31 1.83
N TYR A 134 18.57 -4.45 0.95
CA TYR A 134 18.76 -3.02 1.26
C TYR A 134 17.45 -2.24 1.03
N PRO A 135 17.03 -1.35 1.95
CA PRO A 135 17.71 -0.91 3.19
C PRO A 135 17.26 -1.65 4.46
N GLY A 136 16.79 -2.90 4.35
CA GLY A 136 16.20 -3.67 5.44
C GLY A 136 16.99 -3.71 6.74
N MET A 137 18.29 -3.98 6.69
CA MET A 137 19.13 -3.97 7.90
C MET A 137 19.22 -2.59 8.54
N ALA A 138 19.29 -1.53 7.73
CA ALA A 138 19.29 -0.16 8.25
C ALA A 138 17.96 0.16 8.95
N ASN A 139 16.83 -0.14 8.30
CA ASN A 139 15.50 0.06 8.88
C ASN A 139 15.27 -0.79 10.13
N LEU A 140 15.76 -2.04 10.16
CA LEU A 140 15.66 -2.90 11.34
C LEU A 140 16.45 -2.31 12.50
N MET A 141 17.69 -1.87 12.27
CA MET A 141 18.54 -1.31 13.33
C MET A 141 18.07 0.05 13.85
N MET A 142 17.38 0.85 13.03
CA MET A 142 16.85 2.16 13.42
C MET A 142 15.47 2.07 14.09
N ALA A 143 14.80 0.92 14.04
CA ALA A 143 13.43 0.78 14.52
C ALA A 143 13.35 0.88 16.04
N ASP A 144 12.44 1.71 16.54
CA ASP A 144 11.93 1.61 17.91
C ASP A 144 10.85 0.52 17.99
N VAL A 145 10.13 0.31 16.88
CA VAL A 145 9.05 -0.67 16.76
C VAL A 145 9.22 -1.48 15.48
N VAL A 146 9.17 -2.81 15.60
CA VAL A 146 9.10 -3.71 14.46
C VAL A 146 7.73 -4.36 14.38
N VAL A 147 7.00 -4.10 13.30
CA VAL A 147 5.72 -4.77 13.02
C VAL A 147 5.98 -6.00 12.16
N ILE A 148 5.79 -7.20 12.70
CA ILE A 148 5.83 -8.44 11.92
C ILE A 148 4.45 -8.65 11.33
N ASN A 149 4.29 -8.37 10.04
CA ASN A 149 2.97 -8.39 9.39
C ASN A 149 2.72 -9.71 8.63
N LYS A 150 1.46 -9.98 8.27
CA LYS A 150 1.00 -11.15 7.49
C LYS A 150 1.20 -12.50 8.20
N GLU A 151 1.29 -12.52 9.53
CA GLU A 151 1.51 -13.76 10.28
C GLU A 151 0.43 -14.81 10.03
N GLU A 152 -0.81 -14.40 9.74
CA GLU A 152 -1.94 -15.30 9.53
C GLU A 152 -1.82 -16.21 8.30
N THR A 153 -0.88 -15.91 7.41
CA THR A 153 -0.60 -16.71 6.21
C THR A 153 0.82 -17.26 6.17
N ALA A 154 1.69 -16.88 7.10
CA ALA A 154 3.08 -17.26 7.12
C ALA A 154 3.31 -18.60 7.86
N SER A 155 4.45 -19.24 7.62
CA SER A 155 4.84 -20.42 8.39
C SER A 155 5.39 -20.02 9.75
N ALA A 156 5.25 -20.90 10.75
CA ALA A 156 5.80 -20.66 12.08
C ALA A 156 7.32 -20.46 12.03
N GLU A 157 8.03 -21.23 11.19
CA GLU A 157 9.48 -21.12 11.02
C GLU A 157 9.90 -19.75 10.47
N GLY A 158 9.14 -19.18 9.52
CA GLY A 158 9.45 -17.87 8.97
C GLY A 158 9.22 -16.74 9.97
N ILE A 159 8.18 -16.86 10.80
CA ILE A 159 7.92 -15.91 11.89
C ILE A 159 9.04 -16.00 12.94
N ASP A 160 9.41 -17.20 13.35
CA ASP A 160 10.44 -17.42 14.37
C ASP A 160 11.81 -16.92 13.89
N GLU A 161 12.19 -17.16 12.63
CA GLU A 161 13.45 -16.64 12.07
C GLU A 161 13.50 -15.10 12.09
N VAL A 162 12.40 -14.42 11.71
CA VAL A 162 12.32 -12.96 11.79
C VAL A 162 12.44 -12.48 13.24
N ARG A 163 11.77 -13.13 14.20
CA ARG A 163 11.87 -12.79 15.64
C ARG A 163 13.29 -12.99 16.18
N GLU A 164 13.95 -14.08 15.80
CA GLU A 164 15.35 -14.35 16.17
C GLU A 164 16.28 -13.26 15.61
N ASN A 165 16.07 -12.85 14.36
CA ASN A 165 16.86 -11.79 13.75
C ASN A 165 16.62 -10.44 14.42
N ILE A 166 15.36 -10.06 14.70
CA ILE A 166 15.05 -8.84 15.47
C ILE A 166 15.76 -8.87 16.83
N SER A 167 15.58 -9.94 17.60
CA SER A 167 16.19 -10.09 18.93
C SER A 167 17.71 -10.02 18.92
N LYS A 168 18.34 -10.46 17.82
CA LYS A 168 19.80 -10.46 17.67
C LYS A 168 20.36 -9.11 17.26
N TYR A 169 19.68 -8.40 16.36
CA TYR A 169 20.22 -7.20 15.70
C TYR A 169 19.62 -5.89 16.21
N ASN A 170 18.43 -5.92 16.80
CA ASN A 170 17.79 -4.81 17.48
C ASN A 170 16.99 -5.31 18.70
N PRO A 171 17.68 -5.69 19.79
CA PRO A 171 17.04 -6.27 20.99
C PRO A 171 16.14 -5.29 21.76
N ASP A 172 16.28 -3.98 21.52
CA ASP A 172 15.55 -2.95 22.22
C ASP A 172 14.22 -2.57 21.52
N ALA A 173 14.04 -3.01 20.27
CA ALA A 173 12.81 -2.74 19.52
C ALA A 173 11.60 -3.46 20.12
N VAL A 174 10.49 -2.73 20.22
CA VAL A 174 9.19 -3.31 20.55
C VAL A 174 8.66 -4.09 19.34
N VAL A 175 8.28 -5.35 19.54
CA VAL A 175 7.71 -6.18 18.47
C VAL A 175 6.19 -6.16 18.55
N VAL A 176 5.54 -5.83 17.43
CA VAL A 176 4.09 -5.88 17.26
C VAL A 176 3.76 -6.94 16.22
N ASP A 177 2.95 -7.92 16.62
CA ASP A 177 2.48 -8.96 15.71
C ASP A 177 1.28 -8.44 14.90
N GLY A 178 1.23 -8.76 13.62
CA GLY A 178 0.25 -8.19 12.69
C GLY A 178 -0.25 -9.19 11.66
N ALA A 179 -1.55 -9.12 11.40
CA ALA A 179 -2.22 -9.76 10.27
C ALA A 179 -2.53 -8.74 9.17
N SER A 180 -2.69 -9.24 7.95
CA SER A 180 -3.15 -8.46 6.80
C SER A 180 -4.47 -9.02 6.24
N PRO A 181 -5.59 -8.89 6.97
CA PRO A 181 -6.87 -9.35 6.47
C PRO A 181 -7.38 -8.53 5.27
N LEU A 182 -8.10 -9.21 4.39
CA LEU A 182 -8.85 -8.57 3.31
C LEU A 182 -10.07 -7.83 3.86
N VAL A 183 -10.17 -6.56 3.47
CA VAL A 183 -11.37 -5.73 3.62
C VAL A 183 -12.02 -5.59 2.24
N VAL A 184 -13.29 -6.00 2.15
CA VAL A 184 -14.03 -6.06 0.89
C VAL A 184 -15.29 -5.21 0.96
N GLU A 185 -15.41 -4.27 0.03
CA GLU A 185 -16.63 -3.48 -0.14
C GLU A 185 -17.82 -4.40 -0.49
N ASN A 186 -18.91 -4.31 0.28
CA ASN A 186 -20.14 -5.08 0.05
C ASN A 186 -19.88 -6.56 -0.33
N SER A 187 -19.12 -7.26 0.51
CA SER A 187 -18.66 -8.63 0.26
C SER A 187 -19.78 -9.63 -0.12
N LYS A 188 -21.01 -9.39 0.35
CA LYS A 188 -22.20 -10.20 -0.01
C LYS A 188 -22.51 -10.21 -1.50
N SER A 189 -22.09 -9.17 -2.24
CA SER A 189 -22.35 -9.04 -3.67
C SER A 189 -21.52 -10.00 -4.55
N ILE A 190 -20.43 -10.56 -4.03
CA ILE A 190 -19.54 -11.49 -4.75
C ILE A 190 -20.19 -12.89 -4.89
N LYS A 191 -20.96 -13.30 -3.88
CA LYS A 191 -21.46 -14.67 -3.76
C LYS A 191 -22.31 -15.08 -4.97
N GLY A 192 -21.92 -16.17 -5.63
CA GLY A 192 -22.66 -16.77 -6.73
C GLY A 192 -22.55 -16.04 -8.07
N LYS A 193 -21.71 -14.99 -8.17
CA LYS A 193 -21.50 -14.24 -9.41
C LYS A 193 -20.28 -14.74 -10.20
N LYS A 194 -20.34 -14.54 -11.52
CA LYS A 194 -19.18 -14.53 -12.43
C LYS A 194 -18.43 -13.23 -12.21
N VAL A 195 -17.18 -13.30 -11.78
CA VAL A 195 -16.40 -12.12 -11.43
C VAL A 195 -15.18 -11.97 -12.32
N LEU A 196 -14.91 -10.74 -12.75
CA LEU A 196 -13.62 -10.38 -13.34
C LEU A 196 -12.75 -9.80 -12.22
N VAL A 197 -11.54 -10.35 -12.04
CA VAL A 197 -10.59 -9.90 -11.03
C VAL A 197 -9.54 -9.02 -11.70
N VAL A 198 -9.45 -7.76 -11.26
CA VAL A 198 -8.43 -6.79 -11.71
C VAL A 198 -7.48 -6.53 -10.56
N GLU A 199 -6.18 -6.68 -10.79
CA GLU A 199 -5.16 -6.71 -9.73
C GLU A 199 -3.96 -5.84 -10.08
N ASP A 200 -3.17 -5.52 -9.06
CA ASP A 200 -1.97 -4.70 -9.18
C ASP A 200 -0.94 -5.28 -10.19
N GLY A 201 -0.71 -4.54 -11.28
CA GLY A 201 0.15 -4.95 -12.39
C GLY A 201 1.59 -5.24 -11.97
N PRO A 202 2.32 -4.32 -11.31
CA PRO A 202 3.66 -4.53 -10.78
C PRO A 202 3.79 -5.77 -9.89
N THR A 203 2.85 -5.98 -8.97
CA THR A 203 2.84 -7.14 -8.08
C THR A 203 2.77 -8.46 -8.85
N LEU A 204 1.96 -8.52 -9.90
CA LEU A 204 1.79 -9.71 -10.72
C LEU A 204 2.91 -9.92 -11.75
N THR A 205 3.49 -8.84 -12.26
CA THR A 205 4.46 -8.89 -13.36
C THR A 205 5.90 -8.96 -12.85
N HIS A 206 6.37 -7.93 -12.18
CA HIS A 206 7.74 -7.83 -11.66
C HIS A 206 7.88 -8.52 -10.30
N GLY A 207 6.79 -8.58 -9.52
CA GLY A 207 6.73 -9.31 -8.25
C GLY A 207 6.56 -10.82 -8.40
N GLY A 208 6.15 -11.31 -9.58
CA GLY A 208 6.05 -12.74 -9.89
C GLY A 208 4.91 -13.48 -9.18
N MET A 209 3.93 -12.77 -8.62
CA MET A 209 2.78 -13.41 -7.95
C MET A 209 1.76 -13.93 -8.98
N GLU A 210 1.22 -15.13 -8.73
CA GLU A 210 0.17 -15.72 -9.58
C GLU A 210 -1.24 -15.20 -9.24
N TYR A 211 -1.43 -14.69 -8.02
CA TYR A 211 -2.70 -14.16 -7.54
C TYR A 211 -2.51 -13.01 -6.54
N GLY A 212 -3.55 -12.18 -6.42
CA GLY A 212 -3.57 -11.01 -5.53
C GLY A 212 -4.80 -10.97 -4.61
N ALA A 213 -5.09 -9.79 -4.09
CA ALA A 213 -6.12 -9.55 -3.07
C ALA A 213 -7.53 -9.86 -3.57
N GLY A 214 -7.84 -9.40 -4.78
CA GLY A 214 -9.11 -9.61 -5.46
C GLY A 214 -9.38 -11.08 -5.77
N TRP A 215 -8.37 -11.86 -6.19
CA TRP A 215 -8.53 -13.30 -6.45
C TRP A 215 -8.83 -14.06 -5.16
N VAL A 216 -8.09 -13.76 -4.07
CA VAL A 216 -8.34 -14.36 -2.75
C VAL A 216 -9.73 -13.98 -2.25
N ALA A 217 -10.18 -12.73 -2.44
CA ALA A 217 -11.54 -12.31 -2.10
C ALA A 217 -12.60 -13.06 -2.90
N ALA A 218 -12.42 -13.21 -4.22
CA ALA A 218 -13.34 -13.94 -5.09
C ALA A 218 -13.59 -15.37 -4.58
N ARG A 219 -12.52 -16.09 -4.24
CA ARG A 219 -12.61 -17.45 -3.68
C ARG A 219 -13.24 -17.45 -2.29
N LYS A 220 -12.76 -16.59 -1.38
CA LYS A 220 -13.20 -16.53 0.03
C LYS A 220 -14.70 -16.22 0.16
N TYR A 221 -15.23 -15.32 -0.69
CA TYR A 221 -16.64 -14.91 -0.64
C TYR A 221 -17.56 -15.68 -1.60
N GLY A 222 -17.04 -16.74 -2.25
CA GLY A 222 -17.84 -17.70 -2.99
C GLY A 222 -18.35 -17.20 -4.32
N ALA A 223 -17.50 -16.53 -5.11
CA ALA A 223 -17.77 -16.30 -6.52
C ALA A 223 -18.08 -17.63 -7.22
N ARG A 224 -19.05 -17.63 -8.15
CA ARG A 224 -19.42 -18.82 -8.94
C ARG A 224 -18.30 -19.21 -9.89
N GLU A 225 -17.64 -18.21 -10.47
CA GLU A 225 -16.62 -18.37 -11.50
C GLU A 225 -15.74 -17.12 -11.50
N ILE A 226 -14.43 -17.30 -11.65
CA ILE A 226 -13.49 -16.21 -11.95
C ILE A 226 -13.27 -16.25 -13.46
N ILE A 227 -13.64 -15.18 -14.15
CA ILE A 227 -13.61 -15.10 -15.61
C ILE A 227 -12.18 -14.98 -16.09
N ASP A 228 -11.82 -15.77 -17.10
CA ASP A 228 -10.58 -15.61 -17.85
C ASP A 228 -10.67 -14.31 -18.68
N PRO A 229 -9.84 -13.29 -18.40
CA PRO A 229 -9.82 -12.03 -19.14
C PRO A 229 -9.24 -12.13 -20.56
N ARG A 230 -8.44 -13.16 -20.87
CA ARG A 230 -7.64 -13.22 -22.11
C ARG A 230 -8.48 -13.17 -23.40
N PRO A 231 -9.66 -13.83 -23.50
CA PRO A 231 -10.53 -13.71 -24.67
C PRO A 231 -11.06 -12.29 -24.92
N TYR A 232 -11.03 -11.43 -23.90
CA TYR A 232 -11.57 -10.06 -23.96
C TYR A 232 -10.47 -8.99 -24.06
N ALA A 233 -9.21 -9.38 -23.83
CA ALA A 233 -8.06 -8.49 -23.82
C ALA A 233 -7.85 -7.79 -25.16
N VAL A 234 -7.52 -6.49 -25.11
CA VAL A 234 -7.19 -5.68 -26.29
C VAL A 234 -5.83 -5.01 -26.15
N GLY A 235 -5.21 -4.69 -27.29
CA GLY A 235 -4.00 -3.88 -27.36
C GLY A 235 -2.85 -4.41 -26.50
N SER A 236 -2.24 -3.55 -25.68
CA SER A 236 -1.07 -3.88 -24.87
C SER A 236 -1.33 -4.91 -23.77
N ILE A 237 -2.60 -5.15 -23.42
CA ILE A 237 -2.96 -6.20 -22.46
C ILE A 237 -2.74 -7.58 -23.08
N VAL A 238 -2.99 -7.74 -24.39
CA VAL A 238 -2.66 -8.98 -25.12
C VAL A 238 -1.16 -9.24 -25.08
N ASP A 239 -0.36 -8.20 -25.32
CA ASP A 239 1.11 -8.29 -25.25
C ASP A 239 1.59 -8.65 -23.84
N THR A 240 0.91 -8.16 -22.80
CA THR A 240 1.19 -8.48 -21.40
C THR A 240 1.00 -9.98 -21.14
N TYR A 241 -0.13 -10.56 -21.57
CA TYR A 241 -0.34 -12.00 -21.41
C TYR A 241 0.67 -12.85 -22.17
N ASN A 242 1.08 -12.41 -23.37
CA ASN A 242 2.11 -13.11 -24.15
C ASN A 242 3.48 -13.07 -23.48
N LYS A 243 3.78 -11.99 -22.74
CA LYS A 243 5.03 -11.82 -22.02
C LYS A 243 5.03 -12.55 -20.67
N TYR A 244 3.91 -12.54 -19.97
CA TYR A 244 3.76 -13.07 -18.61
C TYR A 244 2.80 -14.28 -18.62
N ASN A 245 3.31 -15.41 -19.11
CA ASN A 245 2.52 -16.62 -19.34
C ASN A 245 1.97 -17.29 -18.06
N HIS A 246 2.43 -16.86 -16.88
CA HIS A 246 1.91 -17.32 -15.59
C HIS A 246 0.54 -16.69 -15.26
N LEU A 247 0.16 -15.60 -15.92
CA LEU A 247 -1.12 -14.94 -15.72
C LEU A 247 -2.23 -15.69 -16.47
N SER A 248 -3.27 -16.08 -15.74
CA SER A 248 -4.42 -16.82 -16.28
C SER A 248 -5.75 -16.13 -15.94
N GLU A 249 -6.29 -16.35 -14.74
CA GLU A 249 -7.62 -15.89 -14.30
C GLU A 249 -7.66 -14.44 -13.80
N ILE A 250 -6.64 -13.63 -14.09
CA ILE A 250 -6.48 -12.29 -13.52
C ILE A 250 -6.14 -11.26 -14.59
N LEU A 251 -6.83 -10.13 -14.55
CA LEU A 251 -6.54 -8.96 -15.37
C LEU A 251 -5.51 -8.09 -14.66
N PRO A 252 -4.23 -8.06 -15.11
CA PRO A 252 -3.29 -7.11 -14.55
C PRO A 252 -3.76 -5.70 -14.94
N ALA A 253 -3.88 -4.83 -13.94
CA ALA A 253 -4.03 -3.40 -14.16
C ALA A 253 -2.71 -2.88 -14.74
N MET A 254 -2.56 -3.03 -16.05
CA MET A 254 -1.50 -2.45 -16.83
C MET A 254 -2.03 -1.15 -17.39
N GLY A 255 -1.31 -0.06 -17.22
CA GLY A 255 -1.61 1.10 -18.04
C GLY A 255 -1.58 2.44 -17.38
N TYR A 256 -0.38 3.01 -17.27
CA TYR A 256 -0.17 4.32 -16.67
C TYR A 256 -0.25 5.47 -17.67
N GLY A 257 -0.80 5.23 -18.86
CA GLY A 257 -1.06 6.25 -19.87
C GLY A 257 -2.43 6.05 -20.53
N ASP A 258 -2.98 7.13 -21.10
CA ASP A 258 -4.35 7.21 -21.62
C ASP A 258 -4.76 6.05 -22.53
N LYS A 259 -3.84 5.59 -23.38
CA LYS A 259 -4.09 4.47 -24.28
C LYS A 259 -4.36 3.18 -23.52
N GLN A 260 -3.54 2.87 -22.52
CA GLN A 260 -3.65 1.63 -21.78
C GLN A 260 -4.83 1.66 -20.80
N MET A 261 -5.16 2.83 -20.23
CA MET A 261 -6.41 3.00 -19.46
C MET A 261 -7.64 2.68 -20.31
N LYS A 262 -7.70 3.16 -21.56
CA LYS A 262 -8.77 2.81 -22.50
C LYS A 262 -8.79 1.33 -22.86
N GLU A 263 -7.62 0.71 -23.06
CA GLU A 263 -7.53 -0.73 -23.32
C GLU A 263 -8.01 -1.56 -22.11
N LEU A 264 -7.72 -1.12 -20.88
CA LEU A 264 -8.20 -1.73 -19.64
C LEU A 264 -9.72 -1.61 -19.50
N GLU A 265 -10.24 -0.40 -19.72
CA GLU A 265 -11.68 -0.11 -19.77
C GLU A 265 -12.40 -1.02 -20.79
N GLU A 266 -11.91 -1.05 -22.02
CA GLU A 266 -12.50 -1.86 -23.10
C GLU A 266 -12.44 -3.36 -22.77
N THR A 267 -11.34 -3.84 -22.20
CA THR A 267 -11.20 -5.25 -21.77
C THR A 267 -12.20 -5.60 -20.68
N ILE A 268 -12.35 -4.75 -19.66
CA ILE A 268 -13.32 -4.95 -18.57
C ILE A 268 -14.75 -4.93 -19.12
N ASN A 269 -15.06 -3.96 -19.97
CA ASN A 269 -16.41 -3.75 -20.50
C ASN A 269 -16.82 -4.85 -21.51
N LYS A 270 -15.87 -5.48 -22.20
CA LYS A 270 -16.13 -6.65 -23.07
C LYS A 270 -16.36 -7.97 -22.33
N SER A 271 -15.90 -8.09 -21.09
CA SER A 271 -16.04 -9.34 -20.32
C SER A 271 -17.50 -9.71 -20.06
N ASP A 272 -17.79 -11.01 -19.93
CA ASP A 272 -19.11 -11.53 -19.53
C ASP A 272 -19.33 -11.54 -18.01
N ALA A 273 -18.51 -10.78 -17.26
CA ALA A 273 -18.58 -10.72 -15.81
C ALA A 273 -19.84 -9.99 -15.33
N GLU A 274 -20.41 -10.47 -14.22
CA GLU A 274 -21.57 -9.88 -13.53
C GLU A 274 -21.13 -8.89 -12.42
N LEU A 275 -19.83 -8.89 -12.09
CA LEU A 275 -19.19 -8.04 -11.10
C LEU A 275 -17.69 -7.94 -11.38
N VAL A 276 -17.12 -6.75 -11.21
CA VAL A 276 -15.66 -6.54 -11.25
C VAL A 276 -15.13 -6.41 -9.82
N ILE A 277 -14.06 -7.14 -9.51
CA ILE A 277 -13.34 -7.05 -8.24
C ILE A 277 -12.05 -6.27 -8.50
N ILE A 278 -11.95 -5.10 -7.88
CA ILE A 278 -10.79 -4.20 -7.98
C ILE A 278 -9.87 -4.47 -6.80
N GLY A 279 -8.79 -5.21 -7.04
CA GLY A 279 -7.70 -5.50 -6.10
C GLY A 279 -6.50 -4.55 -6.23
N THR A 280 -6.62 -3.47 -7.00
CA THR A 280 -5.58 -2.45 -7.15
C THR A 280 -5.53 -1.49 -5.95
N PRO A 281 -4.38 -0.84 -5.68
CA PRO A 281 -4.28 0.18 -4.64
C PRO A 281 -5.17 1.40 -4.92
N ILE A 282 -5.30 1.87 -6.17
CA ILE A 282 -6.30 2.89 -6.55
C ILE A 282 -7.69 2.30 -6.76
N ASP A 283 -8.70 3.17 -6.67
CA ASP A 283 -10.05 2.83 -7.12
C ASP A 283 -10.19 3.08 -8.63
N LEU A 284 -10.12 2.00 -9.43
CA LEU A 284 -10.20 2.07 -10.89
C LEU A 284 -11.46 2.79 -11.39
N ARG A 285 -12.57 2.78 -10.62
CA ARG A 285 -13.82 3.48 -10.98
C ARG A 285 -13.64 4.99 -11.13
N ARG A 286 -12.53 5.56 -10.64
CA ARG A 286 -12.22 6.99 -10.71
C ARG A 286 -11.38 7.38 -11.91
N VAL A 287 -10.80 6.40 -12.61
CA VAL A 287 -9.87 6.63 -13.73
C VAL A 287 -10.37 6.04 -15.05
N ILE A 288 -11.26 5.05 -15.00
CA ILE A 288 -11.88 4.42 -16.16
C ILE A 288 -13.39 4.20 -15.93
N ASP A 289 -14.16 4.16 -17.01
CA ASP A 289 -15.61 3.94 -16.97
C ASP A 289 -15.94 2.44 -17.00
N ILE A 290 -16.29 1.89 -15.84
CA ILE A 290 -16.66 0.48 -15.71
C ILE A 290 -18.18 0.35 -15.78
N ASP A 291 -18.70 -0.23 -16.86
CA ASP A 291 -20.14 -0.39 -17.12
C ASP A 291 -20.81 -1.50 -16.27
N LYS A 292 -20.01 -2.21 -15.47
CA LYS A 292 -20.41 -3.30 -14.59
C LYS A 292 -20.38 -2.85 -13.12
N PRO A 293 -21.21 -3.45 -12.25
CA PRO A 293 -21.04 -3.30 -10.81
C PRO A 293 -19.60 -3.68 -10.41
N ALA A 294 -18.97 -2.89 -9.55
CA ALA A 294 -17.60 -3.13 -9.12
C ALA A 294 -17.45 -2.95 -7.60
N VAL A 295 -16.66 -3.83 -6.98
CA VAL A 295 -16.30 -3.78 -5.56
C VAL A 295 -14.80 -3.66 -5.40
N ARG A 296 -14.37 -2.87 -4.41
CA ARG A 296 -12.95 -2.76 -4.07
C ARG A 296 -12.56 -3.75 -2.98
N VAL A 297 -11.38 -4.31 -3.14
CA VAL A 297 -10.73 -5.19 -2.16
C VAL A 297 -9.42 -4.53 -1.77
N ARG A 298 -9.19 -4.40 -0.47
CA ARG A 298 -7.95 -3.86 0.08
C ARG A 298 -7.48 -4.72 1.23
N TYR A 299 -6.20 -4.61 1.54
CA TYR A 299 -5.65 -5.10 2.79
C TYR A 299 -5.57 -3.95 3.79
N GLU A 300 -5.84 -4.26 5.06
CA GLU A 300 -5.57 -3.35 6.18
C GLU A 300 -4.77 -4.11 7.24
N LEU A 301 -4.00 -3.38 8.04
CA LEU A 301 -3.27 -3.96 9.16
C LEU A 301 -4.25 -4.27 10.30
N GLN A 302 -4.11 -5.45 10.88
CA GLN A 302 -4.77 -5.84 12.12
C GLN A 302 -3.72 -6.33 13.10
N GLU A 303 -3.50 -5.61 14.20
CA GLU A 303 -2.60 -6.06 15.26
C GLU A 303 -3.13 -7.35 15.92
N ILE A 304 -2.22 -8.25 16.29
CA ILE A 304 -2.50 -9.52 16.95
C ILE A 304 -1.93 -9.45 18.37
N GLY A 305 -2.77 -9.64 19.37
CA GLY A 305 -2.32 -9.65 20.76
C GLY A 305 -1.83 -8.28 21.22
N GLU A 306 -0.76 -8.29 22.03
CA GLU A 306 -0.19 -7.11 22.68
C GLU A 306 1.35 -7.20 22.62
N PRO A 307 2.09 -6.08 22.50
CA PRO A 307 1.59 -4.70 22.48
C PRO A 307 0.98 -4.29 21.13
N THR A 308 0.14 -3.26 21.14
CA THR A 308 -0.49 -2.68 19.93
C THR A 308 0.16 -1.36 19.52
N LEU A 309 -0.01 -0.94 18.25
CA LEU A 309 0.41 0.40 17.81
C LEU A 309 -0.34 1.49 18.56
N GLU A 310 -1.60 1.24 18.95
CA GLU A 310 -2.37 2.21 19.73
C GLU A 310 -1.71 2.51 21.09
N GLN A 311 -1.28 1.49 21.84
CA GLN A 311 -0.58 1.68 23.11
C GLN A 311 0.76 2.41 22.96
N ILE A 312 1.50 2.07 21.90
CA ILE A 312 2.78 2.71 21.60
C ILE A 312 2.56 4.19 21.26
N LEU A 313 1.55 4.50 20.44
CA LEU A 313 1.23 5.88 20.06
C LEU A 313 0.64 6.67 21.23
N ASP A 314 -0.09 6.05 22.14
CA ASP A 314 -0.55 6.68 23.39
C ASP A 314 0.65 7.11 24.24
N SER A 315 1.64 6.22 24.41
CA SER A 315 2.89 6.51 25.13
C SER A 315 3.68 7.64 24.45
N PHE A 316 3.77 7.62 23.13
CA PHE A 316 4.42 8.67 22.33
C PHE A 316 3.75 10.03 22.53
N ILE A 317 2.41 10.08 22.47
CA ILE A 317 1.64 11.32 22.68
C ILE A 317 1.89 11.89 24.07
N GLU A 318 1.90 11.03 25.11
CA GLU A 318 2.16 11.44 26.49
C GLU A 318 3.59 11.96 26.68
N GLU A 319 4.60 11.27 26.14
CA GLU A 319 6.02 11.65 26.25
C GLU A 319 6.31 13.00 25.59
N HIS A 320 5.71 13.24 24.42
CA HIS A 320 5.90 14.48 23.67
C HIS A 320 4.95 15.62 24.07
N ASN A 321 3.98 15.35 24.95
CA ASN A 321 2.99 16.32 25.45
C ASN A 321 2.27 17.05 24.30
N ILE A 322 1.85 16.29 23.29
CA ILE A 322 1.08 16.74 22.13
C ILE A 322 -0.36 16.31 22.20
#